data_AF-A0A1H2ZJR4-F1
#
_entry.id   AF-A0A1H2ZJR4-F1
#
_cell.length_a   1.000
_cell.length_b   1.000
_cell.length_c   1.000
_cell.angle_alpha   90.00
_cell.angle_beta   90.00
_cell.angle_gamma   90.00
#
_symmetry.space_group_name_H-M   'P 1'
#
loop_
_entity.id
_entity.type
_entity.pdbx_description
1 polymer ?
#
loop_
_entity_poly.entity_id
_entity_poly.type
_entity_poly.pdbx_seq_one_letter_code
_entity_poly.pdbx_strand_id
1 'polypeptide(L)'
;MQPHEEEAHLNYEMLNNLFQNCADVVVHHFTNMSTPITLVYCDGLTDQKTINEIVLPRLTSVDLTDSSNLSSRLALTLNEIEFPVDSVQIEEPVFSGQLLILTGSEQNSRIYTLDIASVPGRMPEESALESAVKGARDGFTEELAINVGLIRKRLRTKSFCYEQFVTGERSHTKIALFYVEDIINPEILKTIRERLSQINIDGLVGSSIIERTIMGSIPSILPLTDMTQRPDYIVTSLLNGRFAVMMDGSPVAHIAPTTLFNQIHSPEDASTPFFMVAVERMLRIFGLLVASVFWLLLSSLVSILV
;
A
#
# COMPACT_ATOMS: atom_id res chain seq x y z
N MET A 1 -21.34 15.88 -40.69
CA MET A 1 -21.19 16.21 -39.26
C MET A 1 -20.59 14.99 -38.59
N GLN A 2 -19.26 14.95 -38.52
CA GLN A 2 -18.54 14.00 -37.66
C GLN A 2 -18.67 14.51 -36.22
N PRO A 3 -18.85 13.62 -35.23
CA PRO A 3 -18.84 14.04 -33.83
C PRO A 3 -17.43 14.55 -33.51
N HIS A 4 -17.36 15.74 -32.93
CA HIS A 4 -16.14 16.21 -32.29
C HIS A 4 -15.80 15.20 -31.18
N GLU A 5 -14.70 14.47 -31.35
CA GLU A 5 -13.99 13.86 -30.22
C GLU A 5 -13.57 15.04 -29.34
N GLU A 6 -14.23 15.24 -28.21
CA GLU A 6 -13.71 16.08 -27.13
C GLU A 6 -12.35 15.49 -26.77
N GLU A 7 -11.27 16.19 -27.14
CA GLU A 7 -9.94 15.90 -26.62
C GLU A 7 -10.07 15.88 -25.10
N ALA A 8 -9.91 14.72 -24.48
CA ALA A 8 -10.06 14.56 -23.04
C ALA A 8 -8.94 15.36 -22.36
N HIS A 9 -9.23 16.62 -22.04
CA HIS A 9 -8.30 17.49 -21.35
C HIS A 9 -8.21 17.04 -19.90
N LEU A 10 -6.98 16.76 -19.45
CA LEU A 10 -6.75 16.25 -18.11
C LEU A 10 -7.06 17.36 -17.09
N ASN A 11 -8.00 17.11 -16.19
CA ASN A 11 -8.37 18.06 -15.13
C ASN A 11 -8.16 17.46 -13.73
N TYR A 12 -8.35 18.30 -12.71
CA TYR A 12 -8.24 17.89 -11.31
C TYR A 12 -9.17 16.74 -10.95
N GLU A 13 -10.43 16.76 -11.44
CA GLU A 13 -11.41 15.71 -11.12
C GLU A 13 -11.02 14.35 -11.70
N MET A 14 -10.49 14.33 -12.93
CA MET A 14 -9.99 13.11 -13.56
C MET A 14 -8.80 12.53 -12.78
N LEU A 15 -7.85 13.36 -12.36
CA LEU A 15 -6.72 12.93 -11.53
C LEU A 15 -7.19 12.42 -10.16
N ASN A 16 -8.12 13.11 -9.52
CA ASN A 16 -8.67 12.70 -8.24
C ASN A 16 -9.42 11.36 -8.34
N ASN A 17 -10.19 11.16 -9.42
CA ASN A 17 -10.87 9.89 -9.68
C ASN A 17 -9.90 8.76 -10.03
N LEU A 18 -8.82 9.05 -10.75
CA LEU A 18 -7.79 8.07 -11.10
C LEU A 18 -7.13 7.46 -9.84
N PHE A 19 -6.92 8.27 -8.81
CA PHE A 19 -6.23 7.87 -7.58
C PHE A 19 -7.14 7.69 -6.36
N GLN A 20 -8.47 7.65 -6.53
CA GLN A 20 -9.44 7.59 -5.42
C GLN A 20 -9.22 6.41 -4.44
N ASN A 21 -8.69 5.29 -4.93
CA ASN A 21 -8.43 4.07 -4.14
C ASN A 21 -6.96 4.00 -3.61
N CYS A 22 -6.20 5.08 -3.75
CA CYS A 22 -4.80 5.17 -3.31
C CYS A 22 -4.68 6.31 -2.29
N ALA A 23 -4.91 6.02 -1.02
CA ALA A 23 -4.84 7.03 0.06
C ALA A 23 -3.43 7.62 0.29
N ASP A 24 -2.41 7.01 -0.30
CA ASP A 24 -1.02 7.49 -0.35
C ASP A 24 -0.78 8.43 -1.53
N VAL A 25 -1.69 8.57 -2.49
CA VAL A 25 -1.55 9.56 -3.55
C VAL A 25 -2.28 10.83 -3.15
N VAL A 26 -1.53 11.93 -3.10
CA VAL A 26 -2.04 13.23 -2.72
C VAL A 26 -2.23 14.08 -3.96
N VAL A 27 -3.46 14.56 -4.18
CA VAL A 27 -3.83 15.48 -5.25
C VAL A 27 -4.15 16.84 -4.63
N HIS A 28 -3.24 17.80 -4.73
CA HIS A 28 -3.42 19.16 -4.22
C HIS A 28 -3.70 20.15 -5.34
N HIS A 29 -4.86 20.80 -5.29
CA HIS A 29 -5.28 21.81 -6.26
C HIS A 29 -5.18 23.23 -5.70
N PHE A 30 -4.45 24.11 -6.39
CA PHE A 30 -4.24 25.50 -6.03
C PHE A 30 -4.96 26.41 -7.02
N THR A 31 -6.00 27.11 -6.55
CA THR A 31 -6.83 28.01 -7.36
C THR A 31 -6.52 29.50 -7.15
N ASN A 32 -5.78 29.86 -6.09
CA ASN A 32 -5.48 31.25 -5.74
C ASN A 32 -4.37 31.90 -6.60
N MET A 33 -3.95 31.22 -7.66
CA MET A 33 -2.87 31.62 -8.55
C MET A 33 -3.45 32.22 -9.83
N SER A 34 -2.65 33.00 -10.57
CA SER A 34 -3.05 33.52 -11.90
C SER A 34 -3.42 32.39 -12.88
N THR A 35 -2.82 31.22 -12.67
CA THR A 35 -3.04 29.98 -13.39
C THR A 35 -3.24 28.86 -12.37
N PRO A 36 -4.32 28.07 -12.45
CA PRO A 36 -4.53 26.98 -11.51
C PRO A 36 -3.44 25.92 -11.68
N ILE A 37 -3.01 25.35 -10.56
CA ILE A 37 -1.96 24.33 -10.50
C ILE A 37 -2.50 23.12 -9.74
N THR A 38 -2.27 21.92 -10.27
CA THR A 38 -2.50 20.68 -9.52
C THR A 38 -1.19 19.95 -9.33
N LEU A 39 -0.86 19.64 -8.08
CA LEU A 39 0.26 18.80 -7.72
C LEU A 39 -0.24 17.40 -7.40
N VAL A 40 0.39 16.38 -7.98
CA VAL A 40 0.11 14.98 -7.69
C VAL A 40 1.40 14.27 -7.33
N TYR A 41 1.43 13.62 -6.16
CA TYR A 41 2.59 12.88 -5.68
C TYR A 41 2.15 11.72 -4.78
N CYS A 42 3.02 10.72 -4.66
CA CYS A 42 2.82 9.59 -3.75
C CYS A 42 3.56 9.84 -2.42
N ASP A 43 2.80 9.96 -1.34
CA ASP A 43 3.29 10.03 0.03
C ASP A 43 4.04 8.74 0.41
N GLY A 44 5.12 8.90 1.17
CA GLY A 44 6.05 7.81 1.46
C GLY A 44 7.01 7.44 0.32
N LEU A 45 6.83 7.97 -0.90
CA LEU A 45 7.81 7.84 -2.01
C LEU A 45 8.45 9.17 -2.43
N THR A 46 7.96 10.29 -1.94
CA THR A 46 8.37 11.65 -2.36
C THR A 46 8.93 12.46 -1.20
N ASP A 47 9.87 13.36 -1.47
CA ASP A 47 10.34 14.33 -0.48
C ASP A 47 9.40 15.54 -0.36
N GLN A 48 8.49 15.49 0.61
CA GLN A 48 7.55 16.58 0.88
C GLN A 48 8.24 17.89 1.26
N LYS A 49 9.46 17.87 1.81
CA LYS A 49 10.18 19.11 2.14
C LYS A 49 10.58 19.85 0.87
N THR A 50 11.08 19.13 -0.12
CA THR A 50 11.39 19.71 -1.44
C THR A 50 10.15 20.33 -2.09
N ILE A 51 8.97 19.70 -1.97
CA ILE A 51 7.72 20.28 -2.48
C ILE A 51 7.42 21.63 -1.82
N ASN A 52 7.44 21.69 -0.49
CA ASN A 52 7.04 22.87 0.28
C ASN A 52 8.07 24.00 0.30
N GLU A 53 9.35 23.67 0.38
CA GLU A 53 10.44 24.65 0.54
C GLU A 53 11.01 25.14 -0.80
N ILE A 54 10.89 24.33 -1.87
CA ILE A 54 11.51 24.62 -3.16
C ILE A 54 10.46 24.77 -4.27
N VAL A 55 9.61 23.76 -4.48
CA VAL A 55 8.72 23.73 -5.65
C VAL A 55 7.59 24.77 -5.53
N LEU A 56 6.83 24.75 -4.43
CA LEU A 56 5.70 25.67 -4.23
C LEU A 56 6.10 27.16 -4.27
N PRO A 57 7.17 27.62 -3.59
CA PRO A 57 7.60 29.01 -3.68
C PRO A 57 7.98 29.42 -5.12
N ARG A 58 8.64 28.54 -5.86
CA ARG A 58 9.05 28.81 -7.26
C ARG A 58 7.85 28.91 -8.19
N LEU A 59 6.91 27.98 -8.08
CA LEU A 59 5.66 28.01 -8.84
C LEU A 59 4.83 29.27 -8.54
N THR A 60 4.92 29.79 -7.31
CA THR A 60 4.22 31.01 -6.91
C THR A 60 4.90 32.28 -7.45
N SER A 61 6.22 32.25 -7.62
CA SER A 61 7.02 33.41 -8.02
C SER A 61 7.03 33.72 -9.52
N VAL A 62 6.52 32.80 -10.34
CA VAL A 62 6.61 32.86 -11.81
C VAL A 62 5.21 32.87 -12.42
N ASP A 63 5.00 33.72 -13.42
CA ASP A 63 3.76 33.69 -14.20
C ASP A 63 3.76 32.48 -15.15
N LEU A 64 2.89 31.50 -14.87
CA LEU A 64 2.82 30.24 -15.62
C LEU A 64 1.95 30.33 -16.89
N THR A 65 1.41 31.52 -17.22
CA THR A 65 0.70 31.74 -18.49
C THR A 65 1.63 31.59 -19.70
N ASP A 66 2.90 31.98 -19.56
CA ASP A 66 3.94 31.75 -20.55
C ASP A 66 4.64 30.41 -20.30
N SER A 67 4.20 29.40 -21.03
CA SER A 67 4.75 28.04 -20.99
C SER A 67 6.15 27.89 -21.60
N SER A 68 6.67 28.91 -22.29
CA SER A 68 7.99 28.81 -22.91
C SER A 68 9.09 28.80 -21.84
N ASN A 69 9.97 27.81 -21.91
CA ASN A 69 11.13 27.67 -21.01
C ASN A 69 10.79 27.61 -19.51
N LEU A 70 9.66 27.00 -19.13
CA LEU A 70 9.22 26.88 -17.73
C LEU A 70 10.31 26.29 -16.82
N SER A 71 11.00 25.24 -17.29
CA SER A 71 12.11 24.59 -16.58
C SER A 71 13.24 25.56 -16.21
N SER A 72 13.63 26.45 -17.12
CA SER A 72 14.71 27.41 -16.86
C SER A 72 14.25 28.58 -15.98
N ARG A 73 13.00 29.03 -16.14
CA ARG A 73 12.40 30.09 -15.30
C ARG A 73 12.24 29.66 -13.85
N LEU A 74 11.87 28.41 -13.62
CA LEU A 74 11.75 27.82 -12.29
C LEU A 74 13.09 27.30 -11.77
N ALA A 75 14.14 27.23 -12.59
CA ALA A 75 15.40 26.54 -12.29
C ALA A 75 15.19 25.11 -11.78
N LEU A 76 14.21 24.41 -12.36
CA LEU A 76 13.82 23.02 -12.03
C LEU A 76 13.96 22.17 -13.29
N THR A 77 14.43 20.93 -13.14
CA THR A 77 14.53 19.96 -14.25
C THR A 77 13.16 19.33 -14.49
N LEU A 78 12.28 20.08 -15.17
CA LEU A 78 10.94 19.61 -15.54
C LEU A 78 10.98 18.89 -16.88
N ASN A 79 10.33 17.72 -16.94
CA ASN A 79 10.07 16.99 -18.17
C ASN A 79 8.59 17.18 -18.54
N GLU A 80 8.31 17.70 -19.73
CA GLU A 80 6.93 17.87 -20.22
C GLU A 80 6.41 16.54 -20.78
N ILE A 81 5.18 16.17 -20.45
CA ILE A 81 4.48 15.04 -21.06
C ILE A 81 3.64 15.60 -22.22
N GLU A 82 3.90 15.11 -23.43
CA GLU A 82 3.17 15.50 -24.63
C GLU A 82 1.79 14.81 -24.69
N PHE A 83 0.78 15.55 -25.15
CA PHE A 83 -0.57 15.00 -25.38
C PHE A 83 -0.65 14.24 -26.72
N PRO A 84 -1.55 13.24 -26.85
CA PRO A 84 -2.50 12.76 -25.85
C PRO A 84 -1.85 11.91 -24.75
N VAL A 85 -2.35 12.03 -23.52
CA VAL A 85 -1.76 11.40 -22.33
C VAL A 85 -2.51 10.12 -21.98
N ASP A 86 -1.78 9.01 -21.90
CA ASP A 86 -2.31 7.77 -21.34
C ASP A 86 -2.20 7.77 -19.80
N SER A 87 -3.13 7.11 -19.14
CA SER A 87 -3.11 6.81 -17.70
C SER A 87 -1.75 6.30 -17.22
N VAL A 88 -1.11 5.40 -17.98
CA VAL A 88 0.22 4.85 -17.65
C VAL A 88 1.30 5.94 -17.55
N GLN A 89 1.25 6.95 -18.42
CA GLN A 89 2.21 8.06 -18.43
C GLN A 89 2.05 8.99 -17.22
N ILE A 90 0.92 8.92 -16.51
CA ILE A 90 0.65 9.66 -15.27
C ILE A 90 1.00 8.78 -14.06
N GLU A 91 0.58 7.51 -14.09
CA GLU A 91 0.74 6.56 -13.00
C GLU A 91 2.21 6.22 -12.73
N GLU A 92 3.00 5.93 -13.77
CA GLU A 92 4.39 5.48 -13.62
C GLU A 92 5.29 6.52 -12.94
N PRO A 93 5.25 7.83 -13.32
CA PRO A 93 5.97 8.86 -12.59
C PRO A 93 5.55 8.97 -11.12
N VAL A 94 4.24 9.02 -10.85
CA VAL A 94 3.70 9.21 -9.49
C VAL A 94 4.11 8.04 -8.58
N PHE A 95 3.94 6.80 -9.04
CA PHE A 95 4.32 5.61 -8.28
C PHE A 95 5.83 5.32 -8.27
N SER A 96 6.62 6.07 -9.04
CA SER A 96 8.08 6.08 -8.96
C SER A 96 8.62 7.15 -8.01
N GLY A 97 7.75 7.95 -7.39
CA GLY A 97 8.11 9.01 -6.46
C GLY A 97 8.38 10.36 -7.12
N GLN A 98 8.02 10.54 -8.40
CA GLN A 98 8.09 11.85 -9.05
C GLN A 98 6.88 12.71 -8.67
N LEU A 99 7.08 14.02 -8.70
CA LEU A 99 6.00 15.01 -8.60
C LEU A 99 5.46 15.30 -9.99
N LEU A 100 4.15 15.13 -10.15
CA LEU A 100 3.44 15.57 -11.34
C LEU A 100 2.82 16.95 -11.08
N ILE A 101 3.02 17.85 -12.02
CA ILE A 101 2.59 19.25 -11.97
C ILE A 101 1.70 19.49 -13.20
N LEU A 102 0.41 19.64 -12.98
CA LEU A 102 -0.54 20.09 -13.99
C LEU A 102 -0.67 21.61 -13.90
N THR A 103 -0.46 22.29 -15.01
CA THR A 103 -0.62 23.75 -15.13
C THR A 103 -1.59 24.08 -16.25
N GLY A 104 -2.29 25.20 -16.14
CA GLY A 104 -3.14 25.72 -17.21
C GLY A 104 -4.64 25.50 -16.99
N SER A 105 -5.43 25.98 -17.94
CA SER A 105 -6.90 25.84 -17.93
C SER A 105 -7.34 24.57 -18.64
N GLU A 106 -8.62 24.21 -18.52
CA GLU A 106 -9.19 23.01 -19.16
C GLU A 106 -8.94 22.93 -20.68
N GLN A 107 -8.65 24.04 -21.36
CA GLN A 107 -8.42 24.06 -22.82
C GLN A 107 -6.93 24.11 -23.21
N ASN A 108 -6.03 24.30 -22.25
CA ASN A 108 -4.58 24.40 -22.50
C ASN A 108 -3.80 23.87 -21.29
N SER A 109 -4.15 22.65 -20.86
CA SER A 109 -3.47 21.96 -19.77
C SER A 109 -2.10 21.47 -20.23
N ARG A 110 -1.08 21.62 -19.37
CA ARG A 110 0.25 21.05 -19.57
C ARG A 110 0.67 20.26 -18.35
N ILE A 111 1.36 19.16 -18.58
CA ILE A 111 1.80 18.26 -17.53
C ILE A 111 3.32 18.23 -17.53
N TYR A 112 3.88 18.44 -16.34
CA TYR A 112 5.31 18.33 -16.10
C TYR A 112 5.56 17.29 -15.02
N THR A 113 6.67 16.57 -15.14
CA THR A 113 7.20 15.74 -14.05
C THR A 113 8.50 16.32 -13.52
N LEU A 114 8.68 16.21 -12.21
CA LEU A 114 9.89 16.58 -11.50
C LEU A 114 10.32 15.40 -10.63
N ASP A 115 11.57 14.96 -10.79
CA ASP A 115 12.10 13.90 -9.94
C ASP A 115 12.45 14.44 -8.55
N ILE A 116 11.64 14.04 -7.57
CA ILE A 116 11.83 14.30 -6.14
C ILE A 116 11.72 12.99 -5.33
N ALA A 117 12.02 11.86 -5.98
CA ALA A 117 11.81 10.55 -5.41
C ALA A 117 12.69 10.35 -4.17
N SER A 118 12.05 10.00 -3.06
CA SER A 118 12.67 9.67 -1.78
C SER A 118 12.15 8.33 -1.29
N VAL A 119 12.32 7.31 -2.14
CA VAL A 119 11.84 5.94 -1.88
C VAL A 119 12.57 5.34 -0.68
N PRO A 120 11.86 4.67 0.26
CA PRO A 120 12.47 4.06 1.44
C PRO A 120 13.65 3.13 1.08
N GLY A 121 14.78 3.41 1.72
CA GLY A 121 16.04 2.69 1.56
C GLY A 121 16.13 1.41 2.40
N ARG A 122 17.36 0.95 2.68
CA ARG A 122 17.61 -0.19 3.60
C ARG A 122 17.51 0.17 5.09
N MET A 123 17.16 1.41 5.41
CA MET A 123 16.91 1.90 6.77
C MET A 123 15.40 1.98 6.95
N PRO A 124 14.76 0.82 6.95
CA PRO A 124 14.24 0.28 8.20
C PRO A 124 15.00 -0.96 8.67
N GLU A 125 15.01 -1.22 9.98
CA GLU A 125 15.71 -2.37 10.56
C GLU A 125 15.20 -3.70 9.99
N GLU A 126 16.04 -4.74 10.09
CA GLU A 126 15.63 -6.09 9.70
C GLU A 126 14.44 -6.54 10.58
N SER A 127 13.48 -7.23 9.98
CA SER A 127 12.32 -7.77 10.67
C SER A 127 12.73 -8.55 11.94
N ALA A 128 12.19 -8.14 13.09
CA ALA A 128 12.45 -8.78 14.36
C ALA A 128 11.74 -10.13 14.49
N LEU A 129 10.60 -10.31 13.80
CA LEU A 129 9.87 -11.59 13.78
C LEU A 129 10.46 -12.59 12.79
N GLU A 130 11.09 -12.11 11.71
CA GLU A 130 11.48 -12.94 10.57
C GLU A 130 12.84 -12.47 10.02
N SER A 131 13.93 -13.15 10.39
CA SER A 131 15.25 -12.85 9.80
C SER A 131 15.41 -13.53 8.45
N ALA A 132 15.75 -12.77 7.40
CA ALA A 132 15.91 -13.32 6.06
C ALA A 132 17.37 -13.72 5.80
N VAL A 133 17.64 -15.03 5.72
CA VAL A 133 18.98 -15.54 5.36
C VAL A 133 19.37 -15.12 3.92
N LYS A 134 18.40 -15.04 3.00
CA LYS A 134 18.55 -14.58 1.61
C LYS A 134 17.30 -13.83 1.15
N GLY A 135 17.46 -12.64 0.56
CA GLY A 135 16.36 -11.84 0.01
C GLY A 135 16.44 -10.36 0.42
N ALA A 136 15.33 -9.65 0.27
CA ALA A 136 15.18 -8.29 0.77
C ALA A 136 15.18 -8.30 2.31
N ARG A 137 15.86 -7.31 2.92
CA ARG A 137 16.06 -7.23 4.39
C ARG A 137 15.29 -6.11 5.05
N ASP A 138 14.53 -5.35 4.28
CA ASP A 138 13.67 -4.29 4.78
C ASP A 138 12.50 -4.93 5.55
N GLY A 139 12.40 -4.64 6.84
CA GLY A 139 11.24 -4.92 7.66
C GLY A 139 10.28 -3.72 7.70
N PHE A 140 9.04 -3.96 8.09
CA PHE A 140 8.11 -2.91 8.47
C PHE A 140 8.55 -2.23 9.77
N THR A 141 8.13 -0.98 9.91
CA THR A 141 8.37 -0.10 11.08
C THR A 141 7.05 0.28 11.74
N GLU A 142 7.10 1.04 12.81
CA GLU A 142 5.91 1.63 13.42
C GLU A 142 5.27 2.73 12.56
N GLU A 143 5.97 3.28 11.56
CA GLU A 143 5.45 4.36 10.72
C GLU A 143 4.69 3.81 9.49
N LEU A 144 3.38 4.06 9.45
CA LEU A 144 2.53 3.55 8.37
C LEU A 144 2.93 4.06 6.98
N ALA A 145 3.29 5.35 6.85
CA ALA A 145 3.67 5.95 5.56
C ALA A 145 4.92 5.29 4.96
N ILE A 146 5.92 4.98 5.79
CA ILE A 146 7.12 4.24 5.38
C ILE A 146 6.72 2.84 4.88
N ASN A 147 5.86 2.15 5.63
CA ASN A 147 5.44 0.79 5.30
C ASN A 147 4.65 0.73 3.98
N VAL A 148 3.77 1.70 3.72
CA VAL A 148 3.07 1.85 2.43
C VAL A 148 4.08 2.06 1.31
N GLY A 149 5.07 2.94 1.51
CA GLY A 149 6.16 3.17 0.55
C GLY A 149 6.97 1.88 0.24
N LEU A 150 7.24 1.03 1.23
CA LEU A 150 7.92 -0.26 1.03
C LEU A 150 7.11 -1.24 0.16
N ILE A 151 5.78 -1.23 0.28
CA ILE A 151 4.88 -2.04 -0.56
C ILE A 151 4.79 -1.42 -1.96
N ARG A 152 4.56 -0.11 -2.06
CA ARG A 152 4.43 0.63 -3.33
C ARG A 152 5.70 0.57 -4.18
N LYS A 153 6.88 0.55 -3.55
CA LYS A 153 8.18 0.31 -4.23
C LYS A 153 8.19 -0.97 -5.07
N ARG A 154 7.45 -2.01 -4.65
CA ARG A 154 7.33 -3.32 -5.30
C ARG A 154 6.08 -3.40 -6.19
N LEU A 155 4.98 -2.74 -5.81
CA LEU A 155 3.71 -2.68 -6.56
C LEU A 155 3.46 -1.25 -7.09
N ARG A 156 4.11 -0.89 -8.20
CA ARG A 156 3.97 0.41 -8.86
C ARG A 156 2.83 0.41 -9.87
N THR A 157 1.62 0.13 -9.39
CA THR A 157 0.43 0.05 -10.24
C THR A 157 -0.77 0.64 -9.51
N LYS A 158 -1.70 1.25 -10.26
CA LYS A 158 -2.98 1.71 -9.71
C LYS A 158 -3.86 0.57 -9.20
N SER A 159 -3.67 -0.66 -9.70
CA SER A 159 -4.43 -1.82 -9.24
C SER A 159 -4.16 -2.13 -7.77
N PHE A 160 -2.99 -1.73 -7.25
CA PHE A 160 -2.71 -1.80 -5.83
C PHE A 160 -3.42 -0.67 -5.11
N CYS A 161 -4.44 -1.03 -4.32
CA CYS A 161 -5.25 -0.11 -3.57
C CYS A 161 -4.78 -0.04 -2.11
N TYR A 162 -4.87 1.17 -1.57
CA TYR A 162 -4.62 1.49 -0.18
C TYR A 162 -5.79 2.33 0.34
N GLU A 163 -6.62 1.73 1.18
CA GLU A 163 -7.69 2.41 1.91
C GLU A 163 -7.25 2.68 3.36
N GLN A 164 -7.55 3.88 3.86
CA GLN A 164 -7.23 4.28 5.22
C GLN A 164 -8.50 4.49 6.04
N PHE A 165 -8.57 3.88 7.22
CA PHE A 165 -9.62 4.05 8.21
C PHE A 165 -9.03 4.72 9.45
N VAL A 166 -9.80 5.59 10.10
CA VAL A 166 -9.41 6.17 11.40
C VAL A 166 -10.34 5.61 12.45
N THR A 167 -9.79 4.98 13.48
CA THR A 167 -10.53 4.21 14.48
C THR A 167 -10.05 4.55 15.88
N GLY A 168 -10.94 4.44 16.87
CA GLY A 168 -10.63 4.73 18.27
C GLY A 168 -11.10 6.13 18.66
N GLU A 169 -11.96 6.22 19.68
CA GLU A 169 -12.53 7.50 20.13
C GLU A 169 -11.45 8.44 20.68
N ARG A 170 -10.45 7.90 21.39
CA ARG A 170 -9.35 8.67 21.99
C ARG A 170 -8.03 8.49 21.25
N SER A 171 -7.77 7.31 20.68
CA SER A 171 -6.49 7.02 20.06
C SER A 171 -6.38 7.55 18.62
N HIS A 172 -7.51 7.72 17.92
CA HIS A 172 -7.56 8.14 16.51
C HIS A 172 -6.51 7.43 15.63
N THR A 173 -6.39 6.12 15.83
CA THR A 173 -5.38 5.28 15.20
C THR A 173 -5.75 5.03 13.75
N LYS A 174 -4.79 5.18 12.84
CA LYS A 174 -4.97 4.86 11.42
C LYS A 174 -4.82 3.35 11.20
N ILE A 175 -5.72 2.78 10.41
CA ILE A 175 -5.68 1.41 9.94
C ILE A 175 -5.62 1.45 8.41
N ALA A 176 -4.64 0.78 7.84
CA ALA A 176 -4.50 0.59 6.40
C ALA A 176 -5.09 -0.75 5.97
N LEU A 177 -5.87 -0.74 4.90
CA LEU A 177 -6.29 -1.92 4.15
C LEU A 177 -5.59 -1.90 2.78
N PHE A 178 -4.91 -2.99 2.48
CA PHE A 178 -4.15 -3.21 1.25
C PHE A 178 -4.76 -4.36 0.45
N TYR A 179 -4.97 -4.15 -0.85
CA TYR A 179 -5.45 -5.19 -1.76
C TYR A 179 -5.09 -4.85 -3.20
N VAL A 180 -5.26 -5.82 -4.11
CA VAL A 180 -5.13 -5.60 -5.55
C VAL A 180 -6.51 -5.78 -6.19
N GLU A 181 -7.07 -4.69 -6.71
CA GLU A 181 -8.50 -4.58 -7.08
C GLU A 181 -8.95 -5.60 -8.13
N ASP A 182 -8.11 -5.86 -9.12
CA ASP A 182 -8.38 -6.79 -10.23
C ASP A 182 -8.14 -8.26 -9.87
N ILE A 183 -7.59 -8.56 -8.69
CA ILE A 183 -7.28 -9.93 -8.23
C ILE A 183 -8.17 -10.36 -7.05
N ILE A 184 -8.47 -9.46 -6.12
CA ILE A 184 -9.20 -9.81 -4.90
C ILE A 184 -10.66 -10.18 -5.17
N ASN A 185 -11.20 -11.14 -4.40
CA ASN A 185 -12.62 -11.43 -4.44
C ASN A 185 -13.44 -10.25 -3.84
N PRO A 186 -14.38 -9.67 -4.60
CA PRO A 186 -15.13 -8.49 -4.16
C PRO A 186 -15.99 -8.72 -2.93
N GLU A 187 -16.52 -9.94 -2.71
CA GLU A 187 -17.32 -10.26 -1.52
C GLU A 187 -16.48 -10.26 -0.24
N ILE A 188 -15.22 -10.73 -0.36
CA ILE A 188 -14.26 -10.71 0.76
C ILE A 188 -13.90 -9.27 1.08
N LEU A 189 -13.60 -8.46 0.06
CA LEU A 189 -13.26 -7.05 0.21
C LEU A 189 -14.41 -6.26 0.88
N LYS A 190 -15.64 -6.47 0.41
CA LYS A 190 -16.84 -5.85 1.01
C LYS A 190 -16.97 -6.20 2.49
N THR A 191 -16.83 -7.49 2.83
CA THR A 191 -16.94 -7.97 4.21
C THR A 191 -15.89 -7.33 5.12
N ILE A 192 -14.63 -7.26 4.70
CA ILE A 192 -13.59 -6.65 5.54
C ILE A 192 -13.78 -5.14 5.67
N ARG A 193 -14.17 -4.44 4.60
CA ARG A 193 -14.46 -3.00 4.63
C ARG A 193 -15.58 -2.68 5.63
N GLU A 194 -16.66 -3.46 5.61
CA GLU A 194 -17.76 -3.34 6.59
C GLU A 194 -17.25 -3.57 8.01
N ARG A 195 -16.45 -4.62 8.25
CA ARG A 195 -15.91 -4.93 9.58
C ARG A 195 -14.97 -3.86 10.11
N LEU A 196 -14.06 -3.33 9.28
CA LEU A 196 -13.14 -2.26 9.66
C LEU A 196 -13.87 -0.95 9.98
N SER A 197 -14.90 -0.60 9.20
CA SER A 197 -15.70 0.61 9.45
C SER A 197 -16.56 0.53 10.73
N GLN A 198 -16.84 -0.67 11.22
CA GLN A 198 -17.64 -0.91 12.43
C GLN A 198 -16.80 -1.00 13.71
N ILE A 199 -15.47 -0.86 13.64
CA ILE A 199 -14.65 -0.88 14.85
C ILE A 199 -14.98 0.36 15.69
N ASN A 200 -15.71 0.15 16.79
CA ASN A 200 -16.04 1.18 17.76
C ASN A 200 -15.45 0.81 19.12
N ILE A 201 -14.29 1.39 19.44
CA ILE A 201 -13.54 1.16 20.68
C ILE A 201 -12.98 2.48 21.19
N ASP A 202 -12.71 2.56 22.49
CA ASP A 202 -12.13 3.76 23.11
C ASP A 202 -10.72 4.08 22.59
N GLY A 203 -9.93 3.04 22.34
CA GLY A 203 -8.56 3.15 21.86
C GLY A 203 -8.06 1.82 21.32
N LEU A 204 -7.33 1.88 20.22
CA LEU A 204 -6.79 0.70 19.58
C LEU A 204 -5.38 0.44 20.12
N VAL A 205 -5.26 -0.55 21.01
CA VAL A 205 -3.99 -0.93 21.65
C VAL A 205 -3.65 -2.38 21.29
N GLY A 206 -2.62 -2.54 20.47
CA GLY A 206 -2.10 -3.85 20.06
C GLY A 206 -2.85 -4.49 18.89
N SER A 207 -2.12 -5.32 18.15
CA SER A 207 -2.53 -5.98 16.90
C SER A 207 -3.69 -6.99 17.04
N SER A 208 -3.95 -7.52 18.23
CA SER A 208 -4.97 -8.56 18.44
C SER A 208 -6.40 -8.11 18.11
N ILE A 209 -6.68 -6.80 18.19
CA ILE A 209 -8.00 -6.26 17.81
C ILE A 209 -8.21 -6.39 16.31
N ILE A 210 -7.19 -6.12 15.50
CA ILE A 210 -7.25 -6.27 14.04
C ILE A 210 -7.53 -7.72 13.68
N GLU A 211 -6.82 -8.66 14.30
CA GLU A 211 -7.02 -10.08 14.07
C GLU A 211 -8.47 -10.50 14.36
N ARG A 212 -9.03 -10.09 15.51
CA ARG A 212 -10.43 -10.36 15.85
C ARG A 212 -11.40 -9.71 14.87
N THR A 213 -11.14 -8.48 14.44
CA THR A 213 -11.98 -7.81 13.44
C THR A 213 -11.96 -8.54 12.11
N ILE A 214 -10.79 -9.01 11.66
CA ILE A 214 -10.66 -9.78 10.42
C ILE A 214 -11.40 -11.11 10.55
N MET A 215 -11.24 -11.84 11.66
CA MET A 215 -11.89 -13.13 11.88
C MET A 215 -13.41 -13.00 12.06
N GLY A 216 -13.87 -11.93 12.70
CA GLY A 216 -15.27 -11.76 13.11
C GLY A 216 -15.70 -12.87 14.06
N SER A 217 -16.91 -13.40 13.87
CA SER A 217 -17.50 -14.44 14.72
C SER A 217 -17.22 -15.87 14.25
N ILE A 218 -16.21 -16.09 13.40
CA ILE A 218 -15.96 -17.42 12.82
C ILE A 218 -15.28 -18.30 13.87
N PRO A 219 -15.93 -19.38 14.36
CA PRO A 219 -15.27 -20.35 15.22
C PRO A 219 -14.29 -21.16 14.37
N SER A 220 -13.00 -20.91 14.54
CA SER A 220 -11.95 -21.67 13.84
C SER A 220 -10.90 -22.15 14.82
N ILE A 221 -10.52 -23.42 14.66
CA ILE A 221 -9.39 -24.04 15.37
C ILE A 221 -8.07 -23.62 14.70
N LEU A 222 -8.13 -23.25 13.42
CA LEU A 222 -6.97 -22.81 12.65
C LEU A 222 -6.93 -21.29 12.53
N PRO A 223 -5.72 -20.69 12.52
CA PRO A 223 -5.58 -19.26 12.29
C PRO A 223 -6.09 -18.90 10.88
N LEU A 224 -7.04 -17.97 10.83
CA LEU A 224 -7.62 -17.44 9.58
C LEU A 224 -6.85 -16.24 9.03
N THR A 225 -5.90 -15.75 9.82
CA THR A 225 -4.99 -14.64 9.51
C THR A 225 -3.56 -15.13 9.59
N ASP A 226 -2.69 -14.49 8.83
CA ASP A 226 -1.23 -14.65 8.92
C ASP A 226 -0.61 -13.32 9.33
N MET A 227 0.56 -13.33 9.97
CA MET A 227 1.21 -12.12 10.51
C MET A 227 2.65 -12.05 10.02
N THR A 228 3.06 -10.88 9.53
CA THR A 228 4.41 -10.70 8.99
C THR A 228 4.92 -9.28 9.23
N GLN A 229 6.24 -9.13 9.31
CA GLN A 229 6.90 -7.82 9.25
C GLN A 229 7.61 -7.61 7.92
N ARG A 230 7.36 -8.47 6.93
CA ARG A 230 8.08 -8.49 5.65
C ARG A 230 7.23 -7.90 4.52
N PRO A 231 7.65 -6.77 3.91
CA PRO A 231 6.95 -6.16 2.78
C PRO A 231 6.87 -7.06 1.55
N ASP A 232 7.89 -7.88 1.28
CA ASP A 232 7.89 -8.78 0.13
C ASP A 232 6.84 -9.88 0.25
N TYR A 233 6.65 -10.46 1.44
CA TYR A 233 5.61 -11.45 1.67
C TYR A 233 4.20 -10.87 1.56
N ILE A 234 3.99 -9.61 1.99
CA ILE A 234 2.73 -8.90 1.73
C ILE A 234 2.46 -8.80 0.24
N VAL A 235 3.42 -8.34 -0.55
CA VAL A 235 3.25 -8.19 -2.00
C VAL A 235 2.86 -9.50 -2.67
N THR A 236 3.56 -10.60 -2.35
CA THR A 236 3.20 -11.93 -2.85
C THR A 236 1.79 -12.34 -2.41
N SER A 237 1.41 -12.00 -1.18
CA SER A 237 0.07 -12.29 -0.65
C SER A 237 -1.02 -11.55 -1.40
N LEU A 238 -0.82 -10.25 -1.68
CA LEU A 238 -1.78 -9.42 -2.41
C LEU A 238 -1.95 -9.92 -3.85
N LEU A 239 -0.85 -10.29 -4.51
CA LEU A 239 -0.86 -10.88 -5.86
C LEU A 239 -1.56 -12.25 -5.92
N ASN A 240 -1.69 -12.94 -4.78
CA ASN A 240 -2.46 -14.18 -4.66
C ASN A 240 -3.95 -13.94 -4.31
N GLY A 241 -4.45 -12.70 -4.44
CA GLY A 241 -5.85 -12.35 -4.19
C GLY A 241 -6.23 -12.25 -2.71
N ARG A 242 -5.25 -12.07 -1.83
CA ARG A 242 -5.47 -11.79 -0.40
C ARG A 242 -5.43 -10.28 -0.14
N PHE A 243 -5.99 -9.85 0.98
CA PHE A 243 -5.80 -8.50 1.50
C PHE A 243 -4.82 -8.53 2.68
N ALA A 244 -4.28 -7.36 3.01
CA ALA A 244 -3.54 -7.14 4.24
C ALA A 244 -4.08 -5.93 5.01
N VAL A 245 -3.99 -5.98 6.34
CA VAL A 245 -4.37 -4.89 7.24
C VAL A 245 -3.18 -4.54 8.11
N MET A 246 -2.90 -3.26 8.26
CA MET A 246 -1.82 -2.74 9.10
C MET A 246 -2.33 -1.59 9.97
N MET A 247 -1.74 -1.45 11.15
CA MET A 247 -2.02 -0.37 12.08
C MET A 247 -0.86 0.59 12.12
N ASP A 248 -1.16 1.88 12.21
CA ASP A 248 -0.15 2.88 12.55
C ASP A 248 0.34 2.69 13.99
N GLY A 249 1.66 2.69 14.19
CA GLY A 249 2.30 2.36 15.46
C GLY A 249 2.63 0.88 15.68
N SER A 250 2.45 0.01 14.67
CA SER A 250 2.79 -1.42 14.75
C SER A 250 3.60 -1.86 13.53
N PRO A 251 4.75 -2.54 13.71
CA PRO A 251 5.55 -3.07 12.60
C PRO A 251 4.98 -4.37 12.02
N VAL A 252 3.78 -4.79 12.42
CA VAL A 252 3.18 -6.06 11.99
C VAL A 252 1.97 -5.83 11.08
N ALA A 253 1.96 -6.52 9.94
CA ALA A 253 0.85 -6.61 9.02
C ALA A 253 0.09 -7.94 9.20
N HIS A 254 -1.24 -7.89 9.08
CA HIS A 254 -2.12 -9.07 9.10
C HIS A 254 -2.63 -9.39 7.70
N ILE A 255 -2.42 -10.61 7.22
CA ILE A 255 -2.86 -11.07 5.89
C ILE A 255 -4.07 -12.00 6.03
N ALA A 256 -5.07 -11.81 5.17
CA ALA A 256 -6.23 -12.69 5.09
C ALA A 256 -6.88 -12.69 3.69
N PRO A 257 -7.68 -13.70 3.34
CA PRO A 257 -7.90 -14.93 4.09
C PRO A 257 -6.67 -15.85 4.03
N THR A 258 -6.46 -16.60 5.11
CA THR A 258 -5.42 -17.62 5.19
C THR A 258 -6.03 -19.02 5.31
N THR A 259 -5.37 -20.00 4.70
CA THR A 259 -5.75 -21.42 4.74
C THR A 259 -4.65 -22.23 5.42
N LEU A 260 -4.95 -23.48 5.77
CA LEU A 260 -3.94 -24.41 6.30
C LEU A 260 -2.73 -24.57 5.37
N PHE A 261 -2.95 -24.55 4.05
CA PHE A 261 -1.85 -24.67 3.10
C PHE A 261 -0.90 -23.48 3.21
N ASN A 262 -1.43 -22.27 3.33
CA ASN A 262 -0.61 -21.07 3.52
C ASN A 262 0.26 -21.16 4.78
N GLN A 263 -0.25 -21.76 5.86
CA GLN A 263 0.48 -21.96 7.12
C GLN A 263 1.61 -22.99 7.02
N ILE A 264 1.56 -23.90 6.05
CA ILE A 264 2.64 -24.87 5.80
C ILE A 264 3.76 -24.23 4.96
N HIS A 265 3.44 -23.18 4.21
CA HIS A 265 4.40 -22.41 3.43
C HIS A 265 5.10 -21.37 4.30
N SER A 266 6.44 -21.36 4.29
CA SER A 266 7.21 -20.26 4.87
C SER A 266 7.54 -19.22 3.80
N PRO A 267 7.57 -17.92 4.12
CA PRO A 267 8.11 -16.88 3.24
C PRO A 267 9.55 -17.17 2.76
N GLU A 268 10.32 -17.95 3.51
CA GLU A 268 11.69 -18.37 3.16
C GLU A 268 11.74 -19.50 2.12
N ASP A 269 10.64 -20.25 1.94
CA ASP A 269 10.58 -21.34 0.95
C ASP A 269 10.83 -20.80 -0.47
N ALA A 270 10.55 -19.52 -0.72
CA ALA A 270 10.74 -18.90 -2.03
C ALA A 270 12.21 -18.67 -2.40
N SER A 271 13.12 -18.60 -1.41
CA SER A 271 14.55 -18.31 -1.63
C SER A 271 15.46 -19.53 -1.40
N THR A 272 14.88 -20.69 -1.09
CA THR A 272 15.60 -21.94 -0.81
C THR A 272 15.45 -22.96 -1.95
N PRO A 273 16.44 -23.87 -2.15
CA PRO A 273 16.36 -24.87 -3.21
C PRO A 273 15.19 -25.83 -3.02
N PHE A 274 14.55 -26.23 -4.13
CA PHE A 274 13.34 -27.08 -4.14
C PHE A 274 13.44 -28.33 -3.26
N PHE A 275 14.57 -29.04 -3.28
CA PHE A 275 14.73 -30.27 -2.49
C PHE A 275 14.71 -30.01 -0.98
N MET A 276 15.34 -28.93 -0.52
CA MET A 276 15.30 -28.54 0.90
C MET A 276 13.89 -28.14 1.31
N VAL A 277 13.22 -27.32 0.50
CA VAL A 277 11.83 -26.90 0.72
C VAL A 277 10.91 -28.12 0.82
N ALA A 278 11.06 -29.11 -0.06
CA ALA A 278 10.25 -30.31 -0.04
C ALA A 278 10.42 -31.11 1.26
N VAL A 279 11.67 -31.27 1.73
CA VAL A 279 11.97 -31.96 3.00
C VAL A 279 11.39 -31.18 4.19
N GLU A 280 11.60 -29.86 4.25
CA GLU A 280 11.05 -29.02 5.32
C GLU A 280 9.52 -29.07 5.36
N ARG A 281 8.86 -29.02 4.21
CA ARG A 281 7.40 -29.17 4.12
C ARG A 281 6.92 -30.53 4.60
N MET A 282 7.60 -31.61 4.23
CA MET A 282 7.26 -32.94 4.74
C MET A 282 7.42 -33.01 6.26
N LEU A 283 8.47 -32.41 6.83
CA LEU A 283 8.66 -32.34 8.28
C LEU A 283 7.58 -31.51 8.97
N ARG A 284 7.17 -30.36 8.43
CA ARG A 284 6.06 -29.55 8.97
C ARG A 284 4.75 -30.32 8.97
N ILE A 285 4.42 -31.02 7.87
CA ILE A 285 3.21 -31.86 7.78
C ILE A 285 3.27 -33.01 8.79
N PHE A 286 4.40 -33.70 8.89
CA PHE A 286 4.58 -34.78 9.85
C PHE A 286 4.46 -34.28 11.29
N GLY A 287 5.08 -33.14 11.60
CA GLY A 287 4.96 -32.48 12.90
C GLY A 287 3.53 -32.10 13.26
N LEU A 288 2.77 -31.54 12.30
CA LEU A 288 1.36 -31.23 12.47
C LEU A 288 0.52 -32.48 12.79
N LEU A 289 0.79 -33.60 12.12
CA LEU A 289 0.13 -34.88 12.39
C LEU A 289 0.46 -35.41 13.80
N VAL A 290 1.73 -35.39 14.19
CA VAL A 290 2.14 -35.83 15.54
C VAL A 290 1.53 -34.93 16.63
N ALA A 291 1.55 -33.61 16.43
CA ALA A 291 1.00 -32.65 17.39
C ALA A 291 -0.53 -32.81 17.56
N SER A 292 -1.26 -33.01 16.46
CA SER A 292 -2.71 -33.23 16.51
C SER A 292 -3.08 -34.53 17.22
N VAL A 293 -2.36 -35.63 16.95
CA VAL A 293 -2.56 -36.91 17.67
C VAL A 293 -2.23 -36.75 19.16
N PHE A 294 -1.13 -36.07 19.49
CA PHE A 294 -0.74 -35.81 20.87
C PHE A 294 -1.82 -35.02 21.64
N TRP A 295 -2.37 -33.96 21.03
CA TRP A 295 -3.45 -33.17 21.63
C TRP A 295 -4.71 -34.01 21.89
N LEU A 296 -5.09 -34.88 20.94
CA LEU A 296 -6.23 -35.78 21.10
C LEU A 296 -6.01 -36.79 22.24
N LEU A 297 -4.81 -37.35 22.35
CA LEU A 297 -4.46 -38.27 23.43
C LEU A 297 -4.47 -37.57 24.79
N LEU A 298 -3.93 -36.35 24.88
CA LEU A 298 -3.90 -35.56 26.11
C LEU A 298 -5.32 -35.20 26.57
N SER A 299 -6.17 -34.73 25.67
CA SER A 299 -7.56 -34.37 26.00
C SER A 299 -8.40 -35.58 26.43
N SER A 300 -8.19 -36.75 25.80
CA SER A 300 -8.79 -38.02 26.23
C SER A 300 -8.34 -38.41 27.64
N LEU A 301 -7.04 -38.33 27.93
CA LEU A 301 -6.49 -38.69 29.23
C LEU A 301 -6.99 -37.77 30.35
N VAL A 302 -7.09 -36.46 30.10
CA VAL A 302 -7.70 -35.50 31.03
C VAL A 302 -9.17 -35.83 31.29
N SER A 303 -9.93 -36.20 30.25
CA SER A 303 -11.35 -36.55 30.37
C SER A 303 -11.60 -37.84 31.17
N ILE A 304 -10.60 -38.73 31.27
CA ILE A 304 -10.67 -39.96 32.07
C ILE A 304 -10.34 -39.70 33.54
N LEU A 305 -9.53 -38.67 33.83
CA LEU A 305 -9.02 -38.35 35.18
C LEU A 305 -9.93 -37.39 35.97
N VAL A 306 -10.85 -36.69 35.32
CA VAL A 306 -11.83 -35.76 35.91
C VAL A 306 -13.20 -36.41 35.94
#